data_AF-A0A937KZ39-F1
#
_entry.id   AF-A0A937KZ39-F1
#
_cell.length_a   1.000
_cell.length_b   1.000
_cell.length_c   1.000
_cell.angle_alpha   90.00
_cell.angle_beta   90.00
_cell.angle_gamma   90.00
#
_symmetry.space_group_name_H-M   'P 1'
#
loop_
_entity.id
_entity.type
_entity.pdbx_description
1 polymer ?
#
loop_
_entity_poly.entity_id
_entity_poly.type
_entity_poly.pdbx_seq_one_letter_code
_entity_poly.pdbx_strand_id
1 'polypeptide(L)'
;MIILRYLSIILSIVLLSSPSFAKETKYTCKPKSAAAVRSNGIQVFKITGEEKPVEITIQDGEGLKSGYFLVNRSKYEILDLGTGKAYAFDKNEPWTHIQDIFFLDNNVLSFILAANASITRYLCNQLK
;
A
#
# COMPACT_ATOMS: atom_id res chain seq x y z
N MET A 1 36.38 17.36 34.28
CA MET A 1 36.31 15.97 33.76
C MET A 1 34.89 15.43 33.60
N ILE A 2 33.93 15.79 34.45
CA ILE A 2 32.56 15.27 34.39
C ILE A 2 31.78 15.78 33.16
N ILE A 3 31.92 17.07 32.83
CA ILE A 3 31.21 17.72 31.71
C ILE A 3 31.60 17.10 30.36
N LEU A 4 32.88 16.79 30.15
CA LEU A 4 33.39 16.18 28.92
C LEU A 4 32.84 14.76 28.70
N ARG A 5 32.64 14.00 29.79
CA ARG A 5 32.02 12.66 29.75
C ARG A 5 30.55 12.74 29.33
N TYR A 6 29.78 13.67 29.88
CA TYR A 6 28.38 13.85 29.49
C TYR A 6 28.25 14.28 28.03
N LEU A 7 29.16 15.14 27.54
CA LEU A 7 29.18 15.55 26.14
C LEU A 7 29.42 14.35 25.21
N SER A 8 30.36 13.46 25.56
CA SER A 8 30.61 12.21 24.80
C SER A 8 29.43 11.24 24.81
N ILE A 9 28.71 11.14 25.93
CA ILE A 9 27.52 10.27 26.04
C ILE A 9 26.40 10.80 25.15
N ILE A 10 26.12 12.11 25.20
CA ILE A 10 25.09 12.74 24.36
C ILE A 10 25.44 12.61 22.88
N LEU A 11 26.72 12.85 22.52
CA LEU A 11 27.17 12.73 21.13
C LEU A 11 27.07 11.29 20.61
N SER A 12 27.35 10.30 21.47
CA SER A 12 27.20 8.88 21.11
C SER A 12 25.75 8.50 20.88
N ILE A 13 24.81 9.01 21.69
CA ILE A 13 23.36 8.75 21.53
C ILE A 13 22.84 9.34 20.21
N VAL A 14 23.28 10.55 19.85
CA VAL A 14 22.88 11.21 18.59
C VAL A 14 23.47 10.52 17.36
N LEU A 15 24.70 9.99 17.46
CA LEU A 15 25.33 9.24 16.36
C LEU A 15 24.73 7.84 16.16
N LEU A 16 24.16 7.24 17.21
CA LEU A 16 23.50 5.94 17.15
C LEU A 16 22.03 6.02 16.70
N SER A 17 21.39 7.20 16.74
CA SER A 17 20.05 7.40 16.20
C SER A 17 20.10 7.53 14.68
N SER A 18 20.09 6.40 13.98
CA SER A 18 19.79 6.39 12.55
C SER A 18 18.31 6.75 12.36
N PRO A 19 17.94 7.75 11.54
CA PRO A 19 16.55 7.95 11.19
C PRO A 19 16.07 6.71 10.42
N SER A 20 15.15 5.95 11.02
CA SER A 20 14.50 4.82 10.37
C SER A 20 13.46 5.36 9.39
N PHE A 21 13.90 5.90 8.26
CA PHE A 21 12.97 6.39 7.25
C PHE A 21 12.04 5.26 6.79
N ALA A 22 10.74 5.55 6.74
CA ALA A 22 9.74 4.69 6.13
C ALA A 22 10.19 4.31 4.71
N LYS A 23 10.35 3.01 4.46
CA LYS A 23 10.74 2.51 3.14
C LYS A 23 9.56 2.71 2.18
N GLU A 24 9.84 3.29 1.02
CA GLU A 24 8.87 3.41 -0.06
C GLU A 24 9.17 2.40 -1.17
N THR A 25 8.14 1.71 -1.64
CA THR A 25 8.24 0.80 -2.78
C THR A 25 7.18 1.15 -3.82
N LYS A 26 7.62 1.37 -5.06
CA LYS A 26 6.75 1.76 -6.17
C LYS A 26 6.39 0.55 -7.03
N TYR A 27 5.18 0.52 -7.54
CA TYR A 27 4.73 -0.53 -8.45
C TYR A 27 3.93 0.06 -9.62
N THR A 28 3.98 -0.65 -10.75
CA THR A 28 3.09 -0.43 -11.89
C THR A 28 2.07 -1.57 -11.95
N CYS A 29 0.79 -1.22 -11.89
CA CYS A 29 -0.32 -2.13 -11.73
C CYS A 29 -1.18 -2.17 -12.98
N LYS A 30 -1.44 -3.37 -13.50
CA LYS A 30 -2.42 -3.57 -14.57
C LYS A 30 -3.66 -4.27 -14.02
N PRO A 31 -4.86 -3.78 -14.39
CA PRO A 31 -6.07 -4.50 -14.05
C PRO A 31 -6.10 -5.85 -14.81
N LYS A 32 -6.69 -6.88 -14.21
CA LYS A 32 -6.79 -8.23 -14.79
C LYS A 32 -8.21 -8.73 -14.94
N SER A 33 -9.06 -8.38 -13.99
CA SER A 33 -10.46 -8.74 -13.99
C SER A 33 -11.23 -7.72 -13.19
N ALA A 34 -12.44 -7.42 -13.61
CA ALA A 34 -13.35 -6.61 -12.83
C ALA A 34 -14.72 -7.29 -12.73
N ALA A 35 -15.47 -6.96 -11.69
CA ALA A 35 -16.87 -7.29 -11.59
C ALA A 35 -17.64 -6.07 -11.10
N ALA A 36 -18.89 -5.92 -11.56
CA ALA A 36 -19.72 -4.81 -11.13
C ALA A 36 -21.18 -5.24 -10.99
N VAL A 37 -21.84 -4.73 -9.95
CA VAL A 37 -23.28 -4.90 -9.76
C VAL A 37 -24.02 -3.89 -10.63
N ARG A 38 -25.02 -4.37 -11.36
CA ARG A 38 -25.91 -3.61 -12.25
C ARG A 38 -27.36 -3.98 -11.94
N SER A 39 -28.31 -3.22 -12.51
CA SER A 39 -29.74 -3.47 -12.34
C SER A 39 -30.17 -4.88 -12.78
N ASN A 40 -29.43 -5.50 -13.69
CA ASN A 40 -29.69 -6.84 -14.22
C ASN A 40 -28.78 -7.94 -13.62
N GLY A 41 -28.10 -7.67 -12.49
CA GLY A 41 -27.25 -8.64 -11.79
C GLY A 41 -25.77 -8.28 -11.79
N ILE A 42 -24.92 -9.28 -11.57
CA ILE A 42 -23.45 -9.12 -11.52
C ILE A 42 -22.87 -9.35 -12.91
N GLN A 43 -22.11 -8.38 -13.41
CA GLN A 43 -21.38 -8.48 -14.66
C GLN A 43 -19.89 -8.64 -14.36
N VAL A 44 -19.24 -9.61 -15.02
CA VAL A 44 -17.82 -9.89 -14.90
C VAL A 44 -17.13 -9.52 -16.21
N PHE A 45 -16.05 -8.75 -16.10
CA PHE A 45 -15.27 -8.23 -17.21
C PHE A 45 -13.89 -8.87 -17.19
N LYS A 46 -13.53 -9.53 -18.29
CA LYS A 46 -12.14 -9.91 -18.56
C LYS A 46 -11.46 -8.71 -19.22
N ILE A 47 -10.39 -8.25 -18.59
CA ILE A 47 -9.67 -7.05 -19.00
C ILE A 47 -8.56 -7.48 -19.97
N THR A 48 -8.51 -6.84 -21.14
CA THR A 48 -7.74 -7.32 -22.30
C THR A 48 -6.26 -6.94 -22.21
N GLY A 49 -5.90 -5.98 -21.35
CA GLY A 49 -4.53 -5.56 -21.07
C GLY A 49 -4.08 -4.31 -21.82
N GLU A 50 -4.97 -3.70 -22.61
CA GLU A 50 -4.78 -2.40 -23.27
C GLU A 50 -5.01 -1.21 -22.32
N GLU A 51 -5.58 -1.48 -21.15
CA GLU A 51 -5.88 -0.47 -20.14
C GLU A 51 -4.59 0.14 -19.59
N LYS A 52 -4.64 1.47 -19.40
CA LYS A 52 -3.51 2.21 -18.85
C LYS A 52 -3.15 1.67 -17.45
N PRO A 53 -1.86 1.38 -17.19
CA PRO A 53 -1.45 0.96 -15.86
C PRO A 53 -1.64 2.09 -14.84
N VAL A 54 -1.86 1.70 -13.59
CA VAL A 54 -1.93 2.61 -12.44
C VAL A 54 -0.62 2.48 -11.67
N GLU A 55 -0.03 3.60 -11.30
CA GLU A 55 1.14 3.62 -10.41
C GLU A 55 0.69 3.70 -8.97
N ILE A 56 1.32 2.87 -8.14
CA ILE A 56 1.07 2.84 -6.70
C ILE A 56 2.39 2.95 -5.96
N THR A 57 2.33 3.46 -4.74
CA THR A 57 3.45 3.45 -3.80
C THR A 57 3.00 2.88 -2.48
N ILE A 58 3.71 1.87 -1.98
CA ILE A 58 3.55 1.38 -0.61
C ILE A 58 4.61 2.09 0.23
N GLN A 59 4.17 2.81 1.25
CA GLN A 59 5.02 3.38 2.29
C GLN A 59 4.88 2.52 3.54
N ASP A 60 5.99 1.96 4.01
CA ASP A 60 6.00 1.19 5.25
C ASP A 60 5.70 2.10 6.46
N GLY A 61 5.09 1.53 7.50
CA GLY A 61 4.87 2.25 8.76
C GLY A 61 6.19 2.60 9.45
N GLU A 62 6.23 3.75 10.14
CA GLU A 62 7.40 4.18 10.93
C GLU A 62 7.01 4.25 12.42
N GLY A 63 7.62 3.40 13.24
CA GLY A 63 7.31 3.31 14.67
C GLY A 63 5.87 2.89 14.91
N LEU A 64 5.07 3.78 15.52
CA LEU A 64 3.64 3.58 15.80
C LEU A 64 2.72 4.04 14.65
N LYS A 65 3.29 4.59 13.56
CA LYS A 65 2.50 5.07 12.42
C LYS A 65 2.15 3.91 11.50
N SER A 66 0.89 3.86 11.09
CA SER A 66 0.40 2.95 10.05
C SER A 66 1.15 3.16 8.73
N GLY A 67 1.34 2.07 7.97
CA GLY A 67 1.78 2.14 6.58
C GLY A 67 0.69 2.71 5.67
N TYR A 68 1.07 3.11 4.47
CA TYR A 68 0.14 3.69 3.50
C TYR A 68 0.26 3.05 2.13
N PHE A 69 -0.90 2.88 1.50
CA PHE A 69 -1.04 2.52 0.11
C PHE A 69 -1.46 3.77 -0.66
N LEU A 70 -0.58 4.30 -1.49
CA LEU A 70 -0.80 5.51 -2.27
C LEU A 70 -1.18 5.14 -3.70
N VAL A 71 -2.33 5.63 -4.16
CA VAL A 71 -2.82 5.43 -5.53
C VAL A 71 -3.10 6.79 -6.14
N ASN A 72 -2.27 7.23 -7.07
CA ASN A 72 -2.32 8.60 -7.61
C ASN A 72 -2.32 9.68 -6.50
N ARG A 73 -3.48 10.31 -6.25
CA ARG A 73 -3.68 11.36 -5.23
C ARG A 73 -4.38 10.87 -3.96
N SER A 74 -4.85 9.63 -3.93
CA SER A 74 -5.57 9.05 -2.80
C SER A 74 -4.59 8.30 -1.89
N LYS A 75 -4.83 8.35 -0.57
CA LYS A 75 -3.96 7.80 0.47
C LYS A 75 -4.76 6.87 1.38
N TYR A 76 -4.48 5.59 1.28
CA TYR A 76 -5.16 4.54 2.03
C TYR A 76 -4.28 4.07 3.20
N GLU A 77 -4.78 4.14 4.42
CA GLU A 77 -4.13 3.62 5.62
C GLU A 77 -4.16 2.10 5.60
N ILE A 78 -2.99 1.45 5.68
CA ILE A 78 -2.88 -0.02 5.69
C ILE A 78 -3.23 -0.53 7.10
N LEU A 79 -4.18 -1.46 7.14
CA LEU A 79 -4.61 -2.18 8.31
C LEU A 79 -4.29 -3.66 8.12
N ASP A 80 -3.33 -4.16 8.89
CA ASP A 80 -3.05 -5.59 8.98
C ASP A 80 -3.93 -6.20 10.08
N LEU A 81 -4.77 -7.16 9.69
CA LEU A 81 -5.69 -7.85 10.61
C LEU A 81 -5.07 -9.13 11.20
N GLY A 82 -3.79 -9.42 10.93
CA GLY A 82 -3.11 -10.61 11.45
C GLY A 82 -3.58 -11.93 10.82
N THR A 83 -4.35 -11.87 9.74
CA THR A 83 -4.91 -13.02 9.01
C THR A 83 -4.11 -13.42 7.78
N GLY A 84 -2.96 -12.78 7.55
CA GLY A 84 -2.16 -12.94 6.33
C GLY A 84 -2.68 -12.14 5.13
N LYS A 85 -3.72 -11.33 5.32
CA LYS A 85 -4.28 -10.42 4.31
C LYS A 85 -4.39 -9.02 4.89
N ALA A 86 -3.82 -8.05 4.19
CA ALA A 86 -3.93 -6.65 4.55
C ALA A 86 -5.07 -5.96 3.79
N TYR A 87 -5.59 -4.90 4.39
CA TYR A 87 -6.59 -4.00 3.83
C TYR A 87 -6.04 -2.59 3.85
N ALA A 88 -6.50 -1.71 2.96
CA ALA A 88 -6.18 -0.30 3.04
C ALA A 88 -7.42 0.57 2.83
N PHE A 89 -7.57 1.59 3.65
CA PHE A 89 -8.78 2.42 3.71
C PHE A 89 -8.47 3.91 3.77
N ASP A 90 -9.20 4.73 3.01
CA ASP A 90 -9.16 6.18 3.12
C ASP A 90 -10.45 6.65 3.80
N LYS A 91 -10.31 7.26 4.98
CA LYS A 91 -11.44 7.77 5.78
C LYS A 91 -12.20 8.89 5.07
N ASN A 92 -11.57 9.58 4.12
CA ASN A 92 -12.18 10.65 3.35
C ASN A 92 -12.93 10.14 2.12
N GLU A 93 -12.60 8.93 1.63
CA GLU A 93 -13.22 8.30 0.46
C GLU A 93 -13.79 6.91 0.81
N PRO A 94 -14.77 6.82 1.75
CA PRO A 94 -15.26 5.54 2.28
C PRO A 94 -15.91 4.63 1.22
N TRP A 95 -16.31 5.18 0.08
CA TRP A 95 -16.83 4.44 -1.08
C TRP A 95 -15.72 3.76 -1.90
N THR A 96 -14.45 3.96 -1.55
CA THR A 96 -13.30 3.26 -2.13
C THR A 96 -12.46 2.59 -1.05
N HIS A 97 -12.01 1.36 -1.29
CA HIS A 97 -11.13 0.65 -0.37
C HIS A 97 -10.35 -0.45 -1.09
N ILE A 98 -9.19 -0.75 -0.55
CA ILE A 98 -8.28 -1.77 -1.07
C ILE A 98 -8.37 -2.98 -0.16
N GLN A 99 -8.57 -4.15 -0.75
CA GLN A 99 -8.69 -5.41 -0.03
C GLN A 99 -7.76 -6.47 -0.62
N ASP A 100 -7.59 -7.55 0.13
CA ASP A 100 -6.91 -8.76 -0.34
C ASP A 100 -5.51 -8.40 -0.90
N ILE A 101 -4.78 -7.58 -0.15
CA ILE A 101 -3.43 -7.14 -0.48
C ILE A 101 -2.46 -8.26 -0.07
N PHE A 102 -1.76 -8.84 -1.03
CA PHE A 102 -0.74 -9.87 -0.78
C PHE A 102 0.27 -9.94 -1.94
N PHE A 103 1.40 -10.59 -1.67
CA PHE A 103 2.41 -10.90 -2.67
C PHE A 103 2.22 -12.33 -3.19
N LEU A 104 2.30 -12.50 -4.50
CA LEU A 104 2.43 -13.80 -5.15
C LEU A 104 3.88 -14.30 -5.01
N ASP A 105 4.09 -15.60 -5.24
CA ASP A 105 5.40 -16.28 -5.07
C ASP A 105 6.55 -15.65 -5.87
N ASN A 106 6.24 -14.88 -6.91
CA ASN A 106 7.19 -14.17 -7.77
C ASN A 106 7.36 -12.67 -7.40
N ASN A 107 7.01 -12.27 -6.17
CA ASN A 107 7.00 -10.88 -5.69
C ASN A 107 6.08 -9.92 -6.48
N VAL A 108 5.13 -10.45 -7.26
CA VAL A 108 4.08 -9.63 -7.87
C VAL A 108 3.07 -9.29 -6.78
N LEU A 109 2.87 -7.99 -6.56
CA LEU A 109 1.82 -7.52 -5.67
C LEU A 109 0.46 -7.73 -6.34
N SER A 110 -0.49 -8.29 -5.58
CA SER A 110 -1.87 -8.45 -5.97
C SER A 110 -2.78 -7.74 -4.97
N PHE A 111 -3.77 -7.01 -5.46
CA PHE A 111 -4.81 -6.43 -4.62
C PHE A 111 -6.13 -6.29 -5.38
N ILE A 112 -7.22 -6.09 -4.63
CA ILE A 112 -8.53 -5.69 -5.15
C ILE A 112 -8.78 -4.24 -4.78
N LEU A 113 -9.10 -3.40 -5.77
CA LEU A 113 -9.71 -2.09 -5.54
C LEU A 113 -11.22 -2.26 -5.65
N ALA A 114 -11.92 -1.96 -4.56
CA ALA A 114 -13.37 -1.83 -4.55
C ALA A 114 -13.74 -0.36 -4.60
N ALA A 115 -14.60 0.01 -5.55
CA ALA A 115 -15.11 1.36 -5.69
C ALA A 115 -16.60 1.31 -6.05
N ASN A 116 -17.43 1.99 -5.26
CA ASN A 116 -18.89 2.00 -5.40
C ASN A 116 -19.47 0.58 -5.41
N ALA A 117 -19.96 0.12 -6.56
CA ALA A 117 -20.53 -1.21 -6.78
C ALA A 117 -19.67 -2.06 -7.73
N SER A 118 -18.38 -1.77 -7.80
CA SER A 118 -17.42 -2.47 -8.65
C SER A 118 -16.16 -2.88 -7.89
N ILE A 119 -15.59 -3.99 -8.31
CA ILE A 119 -14.31 -4.50 -7.82
C ILE A 119 -13.40 -4.77 -9.01
N THR A 120 -12.12 -4.46 -8.87
CA THR A 120 -11.11 -4.71 -9.89
C THR A 120 -9.87 -5.32 -9.24
N ARG A 121 -9.41 -6.46 -9.75
CA ARG A 121 -8.14 -7.07 -9.35
C ARG A 121 -7.01 -6.50 -10.17
N TYR A 122 -5.96 -6.05 -9.47
CA TYR A 122 -4.72 -5.57 -10.05
C TYR A 122 -3.60 -6.55 -9.76
N LEU A 123 -2.72 -6.70 -10.75
CA LEU A 123 -1.41 -7.32 -10.57
C LEU A 123 -0.34 -6.28 -10.88
N CYS A 124 0.64 -6.19 -10.00
CA CYS A 124 1.64 -5.14 -10.05
C CYS A 124 3.05 -5.67 -10.05
N ASN A 125 3.86 -5.08 -10.92
CA ASN A 125 5.29 -5.31 -10.95
C ASN A 125 5.97 -4.17 -10.21
N GLN A 126 6.92 -4.51 -9.35
CA GLN A 126 7.73 -3.51 -8.68
C GLN A 126 8.53 -2.72 -9.72
N LEU A 127 8.50 -1.40 -9.59
CA LEU A 127 9.37 -0.49 -10.34
C LEU A 127 10.74 -0.51 -9.65
N LYS A 128 11.79 -0.81 -10.42
CA LYS A 128 13.18 -0.78 -9.93
C LYS A 128 13.68 0.65 -9.86
#